data_AF-A0A2X0PXJ4-F1
#
_entry.id   AF-A0A2X0PXJ4-F1
#
_cell.length_a   1.000
_cell.length_b   1.000
_cell.length_c   1.000
_cell.angle_alpha   90.00
_cell.angle_beta   90.00
_cell.angle_gamma   90.00
#
_symmetry.space_group_name_H-M   'P 1'
#
loop_
_entity.id
_entity.type
_entity.pdbx_description
1 polymer ?
#
loop_
_entity_poly.entity_id
_entity_poly.type
_entity_poly.pdbx_seq_one_letter_code
_entity_poly.pdbx_strand_id
1 'polypeptide(L)'
;MVDKTNLKAIMLVQQLEDKHWELWDDKTAIQAAREGNCRPLLEEVVTRLSSENIKVEEAYGIIHNKDTISVWNTEKMKNIDEPKANHVHFLFKFDKGASLQKLALAMGIESQYLEKLKSGRYGYDNCQAYLVHAKDDSKYQYSANEVTTILGEDYVSLYNRKMKSWIRGRAKKEAQETNLSVDWIIAEVLAGQLTKNQILLTDEYYKVYGQHKRKINEALDTAGERKSYKTVAELEAGKFKKTVIFVKADSGIGKTALSKKLIGLLQMVAIKFNQVWDFCVTASTNAFDEYNGQDILFLDDIRGDSLTVSDWLKLLDPYMISPISARYHNKLGSAKVIIITSTKHPFKFFENAKGIVGEDLGQFIRRIDYLLTIDGSFNLSTPQKLNNSSITHRYKSLEPNTTSHSFSQPNQQSRNAVLDLLIKTVIRNMQWKKQQKGIIEINQHSYLENSTKKYLNSVEQKELQTEHSDSKPDEIIESFPHLGKVEISKVRSNSS
;
A
#
# COMPACT_ATOMS: atom_id res chain seq x y z
N MET A 1 49.42 4.90 28.02
CA MET A 1 49.47 3.51 27.55
C MET A 1 48.10 3.16 26.98
N VAL A 2 47.99 3.01 25.66
CA VAL A 2 46.75 2.50 25.05
C VAL A 2 46.75 1.00 25.29
N ASP A 3 45.78 0.53 26.06
CA ASP A 3 45.62 -0.89 26.38
C ASP A 3 45.35 -1.64 25.06
N LYS A 4 46.39 -2.26 24.49
CA LYS A 4 46.31 -2.98 23.20
C LYS A 4 45.54 -4.26 23.46
N THR A 5 44.23 -4.22 23.29
CA THR A 5 43.36 -5.39 23.42
C THR A 5 43.77 -6.44 22.39
N ASN A 6 44.25 -7.60 22.87
CA ASN A 6 44.61 -8.71 22.00
C ASN A 6 43.34 -9.38 21.45
N LEU A 7 43.25 -9.44 20.13
CA LEU A 7 42.13 -10.04 19.42
C LEU A 7 42.36 -11.54 19.29
N LYS A 8 41.43 -12.35 19.83
CA LYS A 8 41.47 -13.82 19.73
C LYS A 8 40.94 -14.36 18.41
N ALA A 9 40.24 -13.53 17.64
CA ALA A 9 39.77 -13.83 16.30
C ALA A 9 39.59 -12.52 15.52
N ILE A 10 39.63 -12.62 14.19
CA ILE A 10 39.46 -11.49 13.26
C ILE A 10 38.83 -12.01 11.95
N MET A 11 38.03 -11.16 11.29
CA MET A 11 37.61 -11.38 9.91
C MET A 11 38.42 -10.45 9.00
N LEU A 12 39.06 -10.98 7.97
CA LEU A 12 39.60 -10.20 6.86
C LEU A 12 38.56 -10.15 5.75
N VAL A 13 38.19 -8.95 5.32
CA VAL A 13 37.28 -8.72 4.19
C VAL A 13 37.99 -7.84 3.18
N GLN A 14 38.27 -8.38 1.99
CA GLN A 14 39.09 -7.67 1.01
C GLN A 14 38.67 -7.97 -0.43
N GLN A 15 38.61 -6.94 -1.27
CA GLN A 15 38.34 -7.10 -2.69
C GLN A 15 39.55 -7.71 -3.41
N LEU A 16 39.29 -8.42 -4.51
CA LEU A 16 40.33 -9.18 -5.18
C LEU A 16 41.15 -8.36 -6.17
N GLU A 17 40.88 -7.08 -6.45
CA GLU A 17 41.67 -6.25 -7.38
C GLU A 17 43.06 -5.89 -6.83
N ASP A 18 44.08 -5.82 -7.69
CA ASP A 18 45.49 -5.70 -7.29
C ASP A 18 45.79 -4.45 -6.45
N LYS A 19 45.07 -3.36 -6.71
CA LYS A 19 45.14 -2.09 -5.96
C LYS A 19 44.83 -2.24 -4.46
N HIS A 20 44.18 -3.33 -4.05
CA HIS A 20 43.86 -3.60 -2.65
C HIS A 20 44.90 -4.46 -1.94
N TRP A 21 45.94 -4.90 -2.66
CA TRP A 21 46.97 -5.81 -2.18
C TRP A 21 48.37 -5.22 -2.30
N GLU A 22 48.55 -3.91 -2.42
CA GLU A 22 49.82 -3.24 -2.78
C GLU A 22 51.06 -3.72 -1.99
N LEU A 23 50.90 -4.15 -0.74
CA LEU A 23 51.97 -4.67 0.13
C LEU A 23 52.40 -6.13 -0.20
N TRP A 24 51.83 -6.72 -1.25
CA TRP A 24 52.16 -8.07 -1.72
C TRP A 24 52.87 -7.98 -3.06
N ASP A 25 54.13 -8.40 -3.12
CA ASP A 25 54.90 -8.44 -4.38
C ASP A 25 54.38 -9.55 -5.30
N ASP A 26 54.13 -10.75 -4.77
CA ASP A 26 53.55 -11.87 -5.52
C ASP A 26 52.01 -11.85 -5.46
N LYS A 27 51.38 -11.74 -6.63
CA LYS A 27 49.91 -11.71 -6.81
C LYS A 27 49.31 -13.05 -7.21
N THR A 28 50.12 -14.10 -7.37
CA THR A 28 49.68 -15.39 -7.91
C THR A 28 48.51 -15.99 -7.10
N ALA A 29 48.57 -15.87 -5.78
CA ALA A 29 47.50 -16.35 -4.90
C ALA A 29 46.20 -15.55 -5.04
N ILE A 30 46.28 -14.22 -5.25
CA ILE A 30 45.12 -13.36 -5.52
C ILE A 30 44.48 -13.72 -6.87
N GLN A 31 45.30 -13.99 -7.89
CA GLN A 31 44.83 -14.40 -9.21
C GLN A 31 44.08 -15.74 -9.14
N ALA A 32 44.62 -16.73 -8.41
CA ALA A 32 43.93 -18.01 -8.20
C ALA A 32 42.56 -17.81 -7.52
N ALA A 33 42.45 -16.88 -6.56
CA ALA A 33 41.18 -16.55 -5.92
C ALA A 33 40.19 -15.88 -6.89
N ARG A 34 40.64 -15.00 -7.80
CA ARG A 34 39.77 -14.43 -8.87
C ARG A 34 39.20 -15.51 -9.78
N GLU A 35 39.97 -16.57 -10.02
CA GLU A 35 39.58 -17.72 -10.84
C GLU A 35 38.73 -18.75 -10.06
N GLY A 36 38.39 -18.45 -8.79
CA GLY A 36 37.51 -19.27 -7.96
C GLY A 36 38.22 -20.21 -6.99
N ASN A 37 39.56 -20.28 -7.02
CA ASN A 37 40.33 -21.08 -6.08
C ASN A 37 40.83 -20.24 -4.90
N CYS A 38 40.04 -20.22 -3.82
CA CYS A 38 40.35 -19.46 -2.61
C CYS A 38 41.57 -19.98 -1.83
N ARG A 39 41.90 -21.27 -2.00
CA ARG A 39 42.82 -21.98 -1.11
C ARG A 39 44.24 -21.41 -1.07
N PRO A 40 44.92 -21.13 -2.20
CA PRO A 40 46.29 -20.61 -2.19
C PRO A 40 46.40 -19.27 -1.43
N LEU A 41 45.40 -18.40 -1.59
CA LEU A 41 45.39 -17.10 -0.93
C LEU A 41 45.25 -17.24 0.59
N LEU A 42 44.35 -18.12 1.05
CA LEU A 42 44.17 -18.35 2.48
C LEU A 42 45.42 -19.01 3.10
N GLU A 43 46.04 -19.98 2.42
CA GLU A 43 47.28 -20.64 2.86
C GLU A 43 48.45 -19.64 2.99
N GLU A 44 48.58 -18.72 2.03
CA GLU A 44 49.61 -17.69 2.07
C GLU A 44 49.40 -16.72 3.25
N VAL A 45 48.15 -16.28 3.50
CA VAL A 45 47.86 -15.45 4.68
C VAL A 45 48.19 -16.19 5.99
N VAL A 46 47.86 -17.47 6.10
CA VAL A 46 48.22 -18.31 7.28
C VAL A 46 49.73 -18.43 7.42
N THR A 47 50.46 -18.57 6.31
CA THR A 47 51.93 -18.67 6.28
C THR A 47 52.58 -17.39 6.79
N ARG A 48 52.13 -16.22 6.32
CA ARG A 48 52.61 -14.91 6.77
C ARG A 48 52.31 -14.62 8.25
N LEU A 49 51.15 -15.04 8.75
CA LEU A 49 50.85 -14.97 10.18
C LEU A 49 51.82 -15.83 11.00
N SER A 50 52.10 -17.04 10.51
CA SER A 50 52.97 -17.99 11.17
C SER A 50 54.44 -17.52 11.20
N SER A 51 54.93 -16.87 10.15
CA SER A 51 56.29 -16.29 10.12
C SER A 51 56.48 -15.18 11.15
N GLU A 52 55.41 -14.47 11.53
CA GLU A 52 55.39 -13.44 12.59
C GLU A 52 55.08 -14.00 13.99
N ASN A 53 55.20 -15.33 14.14
CA ASN A 53 54.93 -16.09 15.36
C ASN A 53 53.49 -15.86 15.90
N ILE A 54 52.53 -15.69 14.99
CA ILE A 54 51.10 -15.60 15.29
C ILE A 54 50.47 -16.95 14.95
N LYS A 55 50.32 -17.80 15.98
CA LYS A 55 49.77 -19.14 15.80
C LYS A 55 48.26 -19.11 15.55
N VAL A 56 47.87 -19.52 14.36
CA VAL A 56 46.46 -19.70 13.93
C VAL A 56 45.96 -21.08 14.37
N GLU A 57 44.81 -21.13 15.02
CA GLU A 57 44.12 -22.37 15.42
C GLU A 57 43.07 -22.80 14.42
N GLU A 58 42.32 -21.83 13.89
CA GLU A 58 41.25 -22.06 12.91
C GLU A 58 41.39 -21.03 11.79
N ALA A 59 41.24 -21.48 10.54
CA ALA A 59 41.35 -20.66 9.33
C ALA A 59 40.34 -21.13 8.29
N TYR A 60 39.35 -20.28 8.02
CA TYR A 60 38.28 -20.49 7.05
C TYR A 60 38.28 -19.37 6.03
N GLY A 61 37.99 -19.67 4.76
CA GLY A 61 37.89 -18.64 3.73
C GLY A 61 36.93 -18.99 2.61
N ILE A 62 36.30 -17.96 2.05
CA ILE A 62 35.36 -18.06 0.94
C ILE A 62 35.46 -16.82 0.05
N ILE A 63 35.14 -17.00 -1.23
CA ILE A 63 34.99 -15.92 -2.20
C ILE A 63 33.50 -15.57 -2.31
N HIS A 64 33.16 -14.31 -2.09
CA HIS A 64 31.84 -13.76 -2.37
C HIS A 64 31.82 -13.12 -3.75
N ASN A 65 31.21 -13.80 -4.71
CA ASN A 65 31.12 -13.40 -6.12
C ASN A 65 29.67 -13.32 -6.66
N LYS A 66 28.67 -13.49 -5.78
CA LYS A 66 27.24 -13.50 -6.12
C LYS A 66 26.44 -12.45 -5.33
N ASP A 67 27.13 -11.61 -4.58
CA ASP A 67 26.51 -10.55 -3.79
C ASP A 67 26.09 -9.39 -4.72
N THR A 68 24.93 -8.79 -4.46
CA THR A 68 24.43 -7.63 -5.20
C THR A 68 24.31 -6.40 -4.30
N ILE A 69 24.24 -5.23 -4.93
CA ILE A 69 23.94 -3.94 -4.30
C ILE A 69 22.84 -3.24 -5.11
N SER A 70 21.89 -2.64 -4.40
CA SER A 70 20.83 -1.85 -5.04
C SER A 70 21.34 -0.43 -5.32
N VAL A 71 21.26 -0.01 -6.57
CA VAL A 71 21.77 1.28 -7.05
C VAL A 71 20.65 2.02 -7.78
N TRP A 72 20.54 3.33 -7.54
CA TRP A 72 19.56 4.15 -8.24
C TRP A 72 19.92 4.28 -9.71
N ASN A 73 19.08 3.75 -10.60
CA ASN A 73 19.24 3.94 -12.03
C ASN A 73 18.38 5.12 -12.49
N THR A 74 19.04 6.24 -12.80
CA THR A 74 18.39 7.49 -13.20
C THR A 74 17.57 7.35 -14.48
N GLU A 75 18.00 6.52 -15.44
CA GLU A 75 17.28 6.32 -16.72
C GLU A 75 15.96 5.55 -16.52
N LYS A 76 15.97 4.54 -15.66
CA LYS A 76 14.79 3.70 -15.36
C LYS A 76 13.95 4.24 -14.21
N MET A 77 14.39 5.31 -13.55
CA MET A 77 13.75 5.93 -12.38
C MET A 77 13.39 4.90 -11.29
N LYS A 78 14.29 3.93 -11.07
CA LYS A 78 14.12 2.87 -10.07
C LYS A 78 15.47 2.34 -9.61
N ASN A 79 15.48 1.71 -8.44
CA ASN A 79 16.63 0.94 -8.01
C ASN A 79 16.76 -0.35 -8.84
N ILE A 80 17.99 -0.68 -9.22
CA ILE A 80 18.36 -1.95 -9.86
C ILE A 80 19.46 -2.63 -9.06
N ASP A 81 19.50 -3.95 -9.09
CA ASP A 81 20.54 -4.70 -8.41
C ASP A 81 21.73 -4.91 -9.35
N GLU A 82 22.91 -4.48 -8.91
CA GLU A 82 24.18 -4.67 -9.61
C GLU A 82 25.11 -5.60 -8.81
N PRO A 83 25.94 -6.43 -9.46
CA PRO A 83 26.91 -7.26 -8.77
C PRO A 83 27.93 -6.43 -7.99
N LYS A 84 28.28 -6.87 -6.78
CA LYS A 84 29.42 -6.33 -6.03
C LYS A 84 30.73 -6.85 -6.61
N ALA A 85 31.81 -6.09 -6.40
CA ALA A 85 33.16 -6.56 -6.65
C ALA A 85 33.44 -7.86 -5.88
N ASN A 86 34.10 -8.81 -6.55
CA ASN A 86 34.48 -10.07 -5.94
C ASN A 86 35.43 -9.82 -4.78
N HIS A 87 35.12 -10.40 -3.63
CA HIS A 87 35.89 -10.19 -2.41
C HIS A 87 35.95 -11.47 -1.59
N VAL A 88 36.93 -11.56 -0.69
CA VAL A 88 37.09 -12.70 0.20
C VAL A 88 36.64 -12.36 1.61
N HIS A 89 36.15 -13.37 2.33
CA HIS A 89 35.96 -13.34 3.78
C HIS A 89 36.82 -14.43 4.40
N PHE A 90 37.88 -14.05 5.13
CA PHE A 90 38.72 -14.99 5.86
C PHE A 90 38.56 -14.83 7.37
N LEU A 91 38.14 -15.91 8.02
CA LEU A 91 37.94 -15.96 9.45
C LEU A 91 39.11 -16.69 10.11
N PHE A 92 39.81 -15.99 11.01
CA PHE A 92 40.91 -16.54 11.77
C PHE A 92 40.60 -16.56 13.26
N LYS A 93 41.06 -17.61 13.94
CA LYS A 93 41.12 -17.71 15.39
C LYS A 93 42.55 -18.03 15.82
N PHE A 94 43.00 -17.38 16.88
CA PHE A 94 44.39 -17.44 17.34
C PHE A 94 44.50 -18.08 18.72
N ASP A 95 45.53 -18.91 18.91
CA ASP A 95 45.87 -19.52 20.19
C ASP A 95 46.16 -18.41 21.21
N LYS A 96 47.08 -17.52 20.87
CA LYS A 96 47.35 -16.27 21.58
C LYS A 96 46.89 -15.11 20.73
N GLY A 97 46.00 -14.28 21.29
CA GLY A 97 45.48 -13.14 20.55
C GLY A 97 46.57 -12.12 20.23
N ALA A 98 46.36 -11.33 19.19
CA ALA A 98 47.29 -10.30 18.74
C ALA A 98 46.58 -8.96 18.56
N SER A 99 47.31 -7.85 18.69
CA SER A 99 46.77 -6.53 18.39
C SER A 99 46.42 -6.39 16.91
N LEU A 100 45.41 -5.57 16.59
CA LEU A 100 45.01 -5.29 15.21
C LEU A 100 46.17 -4.86 14.31
N GLN A 101 47.06 -3.97 14.80
CA GLN A 101 48.20 -3.49 14.03
C GLN A 101 49.20 -4.61 13.73
N LYS A 102 49.42 -5.52 14.69
CA LYS A 102 50.30 -6.68 14.48
C LYS A 102 49.73 -7.63 13.43
N LEU A 103 48.41 -7.86 13.46
CA LEU A 103 47.72 -8.68 12.47
C LEU A 103 47.79 -8.07 11.06
N ALA A 104 47.48 -6.78 10.94
CA ALA A 104 47.57 -6.03 9.68
C ALA A 104 48.98 -6.11 9.06
N LEU A 105 50.00 -5.82 9.87
CA LEU A 105 51.40 -5.91 9.44
C LEU A 105 51.78 -7.32 8.99
N ALA A 106 51.43 -8.34 9.78
CA ALA A 106 51.75 -9.73 9.47
C ALA A 106 51.05 -10.22 8.19
N MET A 107 49.79 -9.84 7.97
CA MET A 107 49.06 -10.22 6.75
C MET A 107 49.50 -9.40 5.53
N GLY A 108 50.24 -8.30 5.71
CA GLY A 108 50.55 -7.36 4.63
C GLY A 108 49.28 -6.69 4.08
N ILE A 109 48.35 -6.30 4.95
CA ILE A 109 47.08 -5.66 4.58
C ILE A 109 46.81 -4.50 5.54
N GLU A 110 46.21 -3.43 5.06
CA GLU A 110 45.82 -2.30 5.92
C GLU A 110 44.76 -2.71 6.95
N SER A 111 44.84 -2.14 8.15
CA SER A 111 43.96 -2.52 9.26
C SER A 111 42.47 -2.26 9.04
N GLN A 112 42.10 -1.44 8.06
CA GLN A 112 40.71 -1.14 7.72
C GLN A 112 39.96 -2.31 7.08
N TYR A 113 40.68 -3.27 6.50
CA TYR A 113 40.12 -4.49 5.93
C TYR A 113 39.98 -5.61 6.97
N LEU A 114 40.39 -5.36 8.21
CA LEU A 114 40.29 -6.29 9.34
C LEU A 114 39.14 -5.91 10.25
N GLU A 115 38.06 -6.68 10.20
CA GLU A 115 36.88 -6.47 11.02
C GLU A 115 36.99 -7.18 12.38
N LYS A 116 36.85 -6.39 13.45
CA LYS A 116 36.75 -6.91 14.81
C LYS A 116 35.39 -7.59 15.02
N LEU A 117 35.42 -8.76 15.65
CA LEU A 117 34.20 -9.45 16.03
C LEU A 117 33.42 -8.65 17.08
N LYS A 118 32.09 -8.67 16.97
CA LYS A 118 31.21 -8.11 18.00
C LYS A 118 31.48 -8.79 19.35
N SER A 119 31.50 -8.01 20.41
CA SER A 119 31.73 -8.48 21.77
C SER A 119 30.66 -9.49 22.21
N GLY A 120 31.08 -10.53 22.95
CA GLY A 120 30.20 -11.52 23.57
C GLY A 120 30.35 -12.93 23.03
N ARG A 121 29.74 -13.89 23.73
CA ARG A 121 29.92 -15.34 23.48
C ARG A 121 29.52 -15.83 22.08
N TYR A 122 28.74 -15.04 21.34
CA TYR A 122 28.22 -15.38 20.01
C TYR A 122 28.96 -14.68 18.86
N GLY A 123 29.93 -13.80 19.14
CA GLY A 123 30.62 -13.04 18.09
C GLY A 123 31.25 -13.95 17.03
N TYR A 124 31.99 -14.97 17.48
CA TYR A 124 32.66 -15.91 16.57
C TYR A 124 31.68 -16.81 15.81
N ASP A 125 30.64 -17.32 16.48
CA ASP A 125 29.58 -18.09 15.82
C ASP A 125 28.86 -17.30 14.73
N ASN A 126 28.63 -16.01 14.95
CA ASN A 126 28.01 -15.14 13.95
C ASN A 126 28.90 -14.94 12.73
N CYS A 127 30.21 -14.79 12.92
CA CYS A 127 31.16 -14.71 11.81
C CYS A 127 31.25 -16.01 11.02
N GLN A 128 31.21 -17.17 11.69
CA GLN A 128 31.12 -18.46 11.02
C GLN A 128 29.86 -18.54 10.15
N ALA A 129 28.70 -18.18 10.71
CA ALA A 129 27.45 -18.15 9.94
C ALA A 129 27.49 -17.16 8.76
N TYR A 130 28.23 -16.07 8.91
CA TYR A 130 28.32 -14.99 7.94
C TYR A 130 29.08 -15.38 6.68
N LEU A 131 30.07 -16.29 6.76
CA LEU A 131 30.81 -16.82 5.61
C LEU A 131 29.89 -17.37 4.52
N VAL A 132 28.73 -17.91 4.88
CA VAL A 132 27.74 -18.42 3.93
C VAL A 132 26.41 -17.67 3.96
N HIS A 133 26.41 -16.50 4.62
CA HIS A 133 25.22 -15.68 4.87
C HIS A 133 24.04 -16.42 5.53
N ALA A 134 24.30 -17.50 6.30
CA ALA A 134 23.26 -18.40 6.83
C ALA A 134 22.18 -17.73 7.70
N LYS A 135 22.43 -16.52 8.23
CA LYS A 135 21.50 -15.77 9.08
C LYS A 135 20.86 -14.56 8.40
N ASP A 136 21.13 -14.32 7.11
CA ASP A 136 20.71 -13.11 6.39
C ASP A 136 20.04 -13.45 5.07
N ASP A 137 18.71 -13.52 5.06
CA ASP A 137 17.92 -13.97 3.91
C ASP A 137 17.98 -12.99 2.71
N SER A 138 18.29 -11.73 2.98
CA SER A 138 18.44 -10.70 1.94
C SER A 138 19.70 -10.87 1.08
N LYS A 139 20.66 -11.68 1.55
CA LYS A 139 21.94 -11.91 0.87
C LYS A 139 21.96 -13.28 0.20
N TYR A 140 22.77 -13.40 -0.85
CA TYR A 140 23.01 -14.68 -1.50
C TYR A 140 23.55 -15.71 -0.50
N GLN A 141 22.92 -16.88 -0.44
CA GLN A 141 23.28 -17.97 0.44
C GLN A 141 24.32 -18.87 -0.24
N TYR A 142 25.58 -18.80 0.20
CA TYR A 142 26.63 -19.66 -0.33
C TYR A 142 26.52 -21.08 0.22
N SER A 143 27.04 -22.06 -0.51
CA SER A 143 27.16 -23.43 -0.05
C SER A 143 28.28 -23.56 0.98
N ALA A 144 28.09 -24.40 1.99
CA ALA A 144 29.15 -24.74 2.93
C ALA A 144 30.38 -25.37 2.24
N ASN A 145 30.18 -26.02 1.09
CA ASN A 145 31.26 -26.60 0.28
C ASN A 145 32.11 -25.54 -0.45
N GLU A 146 31.64 -24.29 -0.55
CA GLU A 146 32.41 -23.18 -1.12
C GLU A 146 33.41 -22.60 -0.09
N VAL A 147 33.31 -22.98 1.19
CA VAL A 147 34.24 -22.54 2.24
C VAL A 147 35.46 -23.47 2.28
N THR A 148 36.63 -22.88 2.04
CA THR A 148 37.93 -23.54 2.25
C THR A 148 38.29 -23.55 3.73
N THR A 149 38.69 -24.71 4.25
CA THR A 149 39.24 -24.87 5.60
C THR A 149 40.72 -25.25 5.50
N ILE A 150 41.62 -24.47 6.12
CA ILE A 150 43.06 -24.81 6.21
C ILE A 150 43.39 -25.39 7.58
N LEU A 151 42.83 -24.81 8.65
CA LEU A 151 43.05 -25.21 10.03
C LEU A 151 41.71 -25.26 10.78
N GLY A 152 41.58 -26.19 11.72
CA GLY A 152 40.39 -26.37 12.55
C GLY A 152 39.48 -27.53 12.11
N GLU A 153 38.27 -27.57 12.66
CA GLU A 153 37.22 -28.49 12.20
C GLU A 153 36.79 -28.12 10.77
N ASP A 154 36.62 -29.13 9.90
CA ASP A 154 36.07 -28.94 8.56
C ASP A 154 34.76 -28.13 8.59
N TYR A 155 34.68 -27.10 7.75
CA TYR A 155 33.55 -26.16 7.77
C TYR A 155 32.21 -26.83 7.44
N VAL A 156 32.18 -27.87 6.60
CA VAL A 156 30.94 -28.60 6.27
C VAL A 156 30.41 -29.35 7.49
N SER A 157 31.29 -30.00 8.27
CA SER A 157 30.94 -30.59 9.57
C SER A 157 30.37 -29.53 10.53
N LEU A 158 31.08 -28.40 10.65
CA LEU A 158 30.68 -27.29 11.52
C LEU A 158 29.31 -26.72 11.13
N TYR A 159 29.08 -26.50 9.84
CA TYR A 159 27.82 -26.04 9.28
C TYR A 159 26.68 -26.97 9.66
N ASN A 160 26.83 -28.29 9.43
CA ASN A 160 25.78 -29.26 9.72
C ASN A 160 25.42 -29.32 11.20
N ARG A 161 26.40 -29.17 12.11
CA ARG A 161 26.14 -29.09 13.56
C ARG A 161 25.36 -27.83 13.95
N LYS A 162 25.61 -26.71 13.26
CA LYS A 162 25.09 -25.38 13.63
C LYS A 162 23.88 -24.90 12.83
N MET A 163 23.59 -25.49 11.67
CA MET A 163 22.59 -25.01 10.72
C MET A 163 21.22 -24.78 11.36
N LYS A 164 20.78 -25.69 12.24
CA LYS A 164 19.50 -25.56 12.96
C LYS A 164 19.46 -24.30 13.84
N SER A 165 20.58 -23.98 14.50
CA SER A 165 20.74 -22.78 15.32
C SER A 165 20.74 -21.52 14.46
N TRP A 166 21.44 -21.55 13.32
CA TRP A 166 21.56 -20.41 12.42
C TRP A 166 20.24 -20.09 11.71
N ILE A 167 19.49 -21.10 11.28
CA ILE A 167 18.13 -20.93 10.73
C ILE A 167 17.20 -20.28 11.76
N ARG A 168 17.25 -20.70 13.03
CA ARG A 168 16.49 -20.04 14.11
C ARG A 168 16.94 -18.59 14.33
N GLY A 169 18.24 -18.33 14.22
CA GLY A 169 18.80 -16.98 14.28
C GLY A 169 18.31 -16.09 13.14
N ARG A 170 18.19 -16.62 11.92
CA ARG A 170 17.62 -15.93 10.75
C ARG A 170 16.19 -15.48 11.02
N ALA A 171 15.33 -16.40 11.45
CA ALA A 171 13.93 -16.09 11.77
C ALA A 171 13.80 -15.01 12.85
N LYS A 172 14.71 -15.00 13.84
CA LYS A 172 14.74 -13.95 14.87
C LYS A 172 15.16 -12.59 14.32
N LYS A 173 16.16 -12.54 13.42
CA LYS A 173 16.61 -11.31 12.76
C LYS A 173 15.48 -10.73 11.90
N GLU A 174 14.85 -11.57 11.10
CA GLU A 174 13.68 -11.20 10.28
C GLU A 174 12.54 -10.65 11.15
N ALA A 175 12.22 -11.30 12.27
CA ALA A 175 11.21 -10.81 13.21
C ALA A 175 11.57 -9.47 13.88
N GLN A 176 12.85 -9.12 13.99
CA GLN A 176 13.26 -7.81 14.50
C GLN A 176 13.14 -6.71 13.44
N GLU A 177 13.45 -7.03 12.19
CA GLU A 177 13.29 -6.11 11.06
C GLU A 177 11.81 -5.79 10.81
N THR A 178 10.92 -6.80 10.85
CA THR A 178 9.47 -6.60 10.74
C THR A 178 8.89 -5.74 11.87
N ASN A 179 9.44 -5.83 13.08
CA ASN A 179 9.04 -4.95 14.19
C ASN A 179 9.36 -3.47 13.93
N LEU A 180 10.38 -3.15 13.14
CA LEU A 180 10.66 -1.77 12.75
C LEU A 180 9.72 -1.33 11.61
N SER A 181 9.37 -2.25 10.70
CA SER A 181 8.44 -1.99 9.61
C SER A 181 6.98 -1.86 10.05
N VAL A 182 6.58 -2.44 11.19
CA VAL A 182 5.19 -2.36 11.68
C VAL A 182 4.77 -0.93 12.00
N ASP A 183 5.65 -0.13 12.60
CA ASP A 183 5.33 1.24 13.01
C ASP A 183 5.11 2.13 11.78
N TRP A 184 5.88 1.90 10.71
CA TRP A 184 5.66 2.55 9.42
C TRP A 184 4.32 2.15 8.79
N ILE A 185 3.99 0.84 8.74
CA ILE A 185 2.68 0.38 8.24
C ILE A 185 1.53 1.02 9.02
N ILE A 186 1.63 1.08 10.36
CA ILE A 186 0.61 1.71 11.21
C ILE A 186 0.47 3.20 10.86
N ALA A 187 1.57 3.94 10.71
CA ALA A 187 1.53 5.35 10.34
C ALA A 187 0.84 5.58 8.99
N GLU A 188 1.19 4.80 7.96
CA GLU A 188 0.59 4.90 6.63
C GLU A 188 -0.90 4.52 6.62
N VAL A 189 -1.30 3.52 7.41
CA VAL A 189 -2.72 3.17 7.62
C VAL A 189 -3.48 4.33 8.26
N LEU A 190 -2.95 4.93 9.33
CA LEU A 190 -3.59 6.04 10.04
C LEU A 190 -3.62 7.34 9.21
N ALA A 191 -2.67 7.51 8.29
CA ALA A 191 -2.65 8.57 7.29
C ALA A 191 -3.64 8.32 6.13
N GLY A 192 -4.18 7.11 6.00
CA GLY A 192 -5.09 6.70 4.94
C GLY A 192 -4.42 6.41 3.59
N GLN A 193 -3.10 6.21 3.59
CA GLN A 193 -2.30 5.93 2.39
C GLN A 193 -2.19 4.43 2.09
N LEU A 194 -2.34 3.59 3.11
CA LEU A 194 -2.21 2.15 3.00
C LEU A 194 -3.50 1.45 3.43
N THR A 195 -4.04 0.62 2.54
CA THR A 195 -5.27 -0.16 2.75
C THR A 195 -4.96 -1.61 3.11
N LYS A 196 -5.94 -2.31 3.70
CA LYS A 196 -5.82 -3.75 4.01
C LYS A 196 -5.53 -4.60 2.77
N ASN A 197 -6.13 -4.27 1.62
CA ASN A 197 -5.88 -5.00 0.37
C ASN A 197 -4.44 -4.84 -0.09
N GLN A 198 -3.88 -3.62 -0.04
CA GLN A 198 -2.47 -3.40 -0.36
C GLN A 198 -1.55 -4.17 0.59
N ILE A 199 -1.84 -4.17 1.90
CA ILE A 199 -1.06 -4.92 2.89
C ILE A 199 -1.07 -6.42 2.59
N LEU A 200 -2.23 -6.99 2.24
CA LEU A 200 -2.36 -8.43 2.01
C LEU A 200 -1.85 -8.89 0.65
N LEU A 201 -1.77 -7.99 -0.35
CA LEU A 201 -1.33 -8.31 -1.71
C LEU A 201 0.14 -7.95 -2.00
N THR A 202 0.83 -7.29 -1.06
CA THR A 202 2.26 -6.99 -1.16
C THR A 202 3.04 -7.93 -0.23
N ASP A 203 3.89 -8.80 -0.79
CA ASP A 203 4.61 -9.84 -0.03
C ASP A 203 5.37 -9.28 1.18
N GLU A 204 6.03 -8.13 1.02
CA GLU A 204 6.75 -7.46 2.10
C GLU A 204 5.81 -7.07 3.26
N TYR A 205 4.69 -6.42 2.94
CA TYR A 205 3.71 -5.99 3.94
C TYR A 205 2.95 -7.17 4.54
N TYR A 206 2.69 -8.21 3.76
CA TYR A 206 2.03 -9.43 4.20
C TYR A 206 2.86 -10.17 5.26
N LYS A 207 4.19 -10.23 5.09
CA LYS A 207 5.10 -10.79 6.11
C LYS A 207 5.00 -10.06 7.44
N VAL A 208 5.04 -8.72 7.42
CA VAL A 208 4.88 -7.88 8.62
C VAL A 208 3.49 -8.08 9.23
N TYR A 209 2.45 -8.11 8.40
CA TYR A 209 1.07 -8.34 8.83
C TYR A 209 0.88 -9.70 9.51
N GLY A 210 1.48 -10.77 9.00
CA GLY A 210 1.42 -12.10 9.62
C GLY A 210 1.94 -12.11 11.06
N GLN A 211 3.00 -11.33 11.33
CA GLN A 211 3.63 -11.26 12.65
C GLN A 211 2.97 -10.24 13.59
N HIS A 212 2.38 -9.17 13.04
CA HIS A 212 1.80 -8.05 13.81
C HIS A 212 0.31 -7.81 13.55
N LYS A 213 -0.41 -8.85 13.12
CA LYS A 213 -1.82 -8.80 12.70
C LYS A 213 -2.72 -7.99 13.62
N ARG A 214 -2.57 -8.18 14.94
CA ARG A 214 -3.38 -7.48 15.94
C ARG A 214 -3.19 -5.96 15.88
N LYS A 215 -1.95 -5.48 15.96
CA LYS A 215 -1.63 -4.04 15.93
C LYS A 215 -2.09 -3.38 14.62
N ILE A 216 -1.88 -4.06 13.49
CA ILE A 216 -2.27 -3.50 12.18
C ILE A 216 -3.79 -3.47 12.03
N ASN A 217 -4.51 -4.51 12.47
CA ASN A 217 -5.98 -4.48 12.47
C ASN A 217 -6.53 -3.40 13.41
N GLU A 218 -5.96 -3.23 14.60
CA GLU A 218 -6.32 -2.14 15.51
C GLU A 218 -6.13 -0.76 14.83
N ALA A 219 -5.05 -0.56 14.06
CA ALA A 219 -4.82 0.66 13.29
C ALA A 219 -5.83 0.84 12.15
N LEU A 220 -6.16 -0.22 11.41
CA LEU A 220 -7.17 -0.21 10.34
C LEU A 220 -8.56 0.12 10.89
N ASP A 221 -8.94 -0.48 12.03
CA ASP A 221 -10.21 -0.22 12.71
C ASP A 221 -10.27 1.23 13.20
N THR A 222 -9.19 1.73 13.82
CA THR A 222 -9.07 3.12 14.26
C THR A 222 -9.18 4.11 13.10
N ALA A 223 -8.54 3.82 11.97
CA ALA A 223 -8.62 4.66 10.77
C ALA A 223 -10.06 4.73 10.21
N GLY A 224 -10.76 3.59 10.19
CA GLY A 224 -12.17 3.51 9.76
C GLY A 224 -13.14 4.20 10.71
N GLU A 225 -12.91 4.11 12.03
CA GLU A 225 -13.67 4.86 13.03
C GLU A 225 -13.48 6.37 12.84
N ARG A 226 -12.24 6.84 12.74
CA ARG A 226 -11.92 8.26 12.47
C ARG A 226 -12.59 8.74 11.19
N LYS A 227 -12.57 7.93 10.13
CA LYS A 227 -13.22 8.24 8.86
C LYS A 227 -14.73 8.36 9.02
N SER A 228 -15.35 7.45 9.78
CA SER A 228 -16.79 7.50 10.06
C SER A 228 -17.19 8.79 10.77
N TYR A 229 -16.47 9.19 11.83
CA TYR A 229 -16.74 10.44 12.54
C TYR A 229 -16.50 11.68 11.69
N LYS A 230 -15.47 11.69 10.84
CA LYS A 230 -15.28 12.76 9.85
C LYS A 230 -16.49 12.88 8.92
N THR A 231 -17.00 11.77 8.42
CA THR A 231 -18.16 11.77 7.54
C THR A 231 -19.44 12.24 8.26
N VAL A 232 -19.62 11.92 9.54
CA VAL A 232 -20.69 12.49 10.38
C VAL A 232 -20.58 14.01 10.41
N ALA A 233 -19.40 14.55 10.77
CA ALA A 233 -19.18 15.99 10.82
C ALA A 233 -19.36 16.68 9.45
N GLU A 234 -18.97 16.02 8.35
CA GLU A 234 -19.22 16.52 7.00
C GLU A 234 -20.72 16.60 6.66
N LEU A 235 -21.51 15.60 7.09
CA LEU A 235 -22.96 15.57 6.87
C LEU A 235 -23.68 16.62 7.71
N GLU A 236 -23.33 16.74 8.99
CA GLU A 236 -23.87 17.74 9.92
C GLU A 236 -23.56 19.18 9.47
N ALA A 237 -22.36 19.40 8.92
CA ALA A 237 -21.98 20.66 8.30
C ALA A 237 -22.67 20.91 6.94
N GLY A 238 -23.55 20.02 6.50
CA GLY A 238 -24.28 20.13 5.24
C GLY A 238 -23.38 20.05 4.01
N LYS A 239 -22.17 19.49 4.11
CA LYS A 239 -21.24 19.38 2.97
C LYS A 239 -21.72 18.39 1.93
N PHE A 240 -22.54 17.42 2.32
CA PHE A 240 -23.20 16.51 1.41
C PHE A 240 -24.57 16.05 1.93
N LYS A 241 -25.33 15.33 1.11
CA LYS A 241 -26.38 14.41 1.56
C LYS A 241 -26.07 13.01 1.05
N LYS A 242 -26.46 11.97 1.78
CA LYS A 242 -26.26 10.58 1.36
C LYS A 242 -27.02 10.32 0.05
N THR A 243 -26.42 9.54 -0.83
CA THR A 243 -27.03 9.12 -2.11
C THR A 243 -27.36 7.64 -2.06
N VAL A 244 -28.59 7.26 -2.38
CA VAL A 244 -29.04 5.86 -2.39
C VAL A 244 -29.53 5.47 -3.77
N ILE A 245 -28.94 4.44 -4.35
CA ILE A 245 -29.29 3.92 -5.67
C ILE A 245 -29.75 2.47 -5.51
N PHE A 246 -30.97 2.18 -5.95
CA PHE A 246 -31.52 0.83 -5.96
C PHE A 246 -31.53 0.29 -7.39
N VAL A 247 -30.89 -0.85 -7.62
CA VAL A 247 -30.77 -1.51 -8.92
C VAL A 247 -31.58 -2.81 -8.89
N LYS A 248 -32.71 -2.81 -9.59
CA LYS A 248 -33.55 -3.98 -9.79
C LYS A 248 -33.20 -4.65 -11.11
N ALA A 249 -32.82 -5.92 -11.08
CA ALA A 249 -32.72 -6.73 -12.29
C ALA A 249 -32.85 -8.22 -11.96
N ASP A 250 -33.34 -9.02 -12.91
CA ASP A 250 -33.35 -10.46 -12.75
C ASP A 250 -31.92 -11.02 -12.65
N SER A 251 -31.82 -12.26 -12.14
CA SER A 251 -30.53 -12.94 -12.03
C SER A 251 -29.87 -13.08 -13.40
N GLY A 252 -28.54 -12.91 -13.46
CA GLY A 252 -27.78 -13.03 -14.71
C GLY A 252 -27.81 -11.81 -15.66
N ILE A 253 -28.61 -10.77 -15.38
CA ILE A 253 -28.73 -9.58 -16.26
C ILE A 253 -27.56 -8.58 -16.12
N GLY A 254 -26.67 -8.76 -15.13
CA GLY A 254 -25.46 -7.96 -14.97
C GLY A 254 -25.55 -6.76 -14.02
N LYS A 255 -26.53 -6.75 -13.10
CA LYS A 255 -26.68 -5.70 -12.06
C LYS A 255 -25.43 -5.48 -11.20
N THR A 256 -24.75 -6.56 -10.81
CA THR A 256 -23.49 -6.50 -10.06
C THR A 256 -22.37 -5.87 -10.89
N ALA A 257 -22.24 -6.28 -12.16
CA ALA A 257 -21.22 -5.74 -13.08
C ALA A 257 -21.43 -4.25 -13.35
N LEU A 258 -22.68 -3.81 -13.54
CA LEU A 258 -23.00 -2.39 -13.69
C LEU A 258 -22.68 -1.59 -12.42
N SER A 259 -23.05 -2.12 -11.25
CA SER A 259 -22.80 -1.46 -9.96
C SER A 259 -21.30 -1.31 -9.69
N LYS A 260 -20.49 -2.35 -9.94
CA LYS A 260 -19.02 -2.28 -9.86
C LYS A 260 -18.43 -1.27 -10.85
N LYS A 261 -18.97 -1.19 -12.07
CA LYS A 261 -18.56 -0.15 -13.03
C LYS A 261 -18.87 1.26 -12.51
N LEU A 262 -20.05 1.48 -11.92
CA LEU A 262 -20.40 2.75 -11.29
C LEU A 262 -19.47 3.08 -10.14
N ILE A 263 -19.16 2.11 -9.25
CA ILE A 263 -18.22 2.29 -8.13
C ILE A 263 -16.87 2.80 -8.64
N GLY A 264 -16.28 2.13 -9.63
CA GLY A 264 -15.00 2.54 -10.20
C GLY A 264 -15.04 3.96 -10.81
N LEU A 265 -16.15 4.31 -11.49
CA LEU A 265 -16.37 5.67 -11.98
C LEU A 265 -16.47 6.70 -10.86
N LEU A 266 -17.18 6.39 -9.76
CA LEU A 266 -17.29 7.28 -8.61
C LEU A 266 -15.94 7.48 -7.91
N GLN A 267 -15.13 6.43 -7.77
CA GLN A 267 -13.77 6.54 -7.22
C GLN A 267 -12.87 7.44 -8.09
N MET A 268 -12.91 7.25 -9.42
CA MET A 268 -12.18 8.12 -10.36
C MET A 268 -12.65 9.58 -10.28
N VAL A 269 -13.95 9.82 -10.13
CA VAL A 269 -14.50 11.18 -9.97
C VAL A 269 -14.06 11.77 -8.63
N ALA A 270 -14.08 11.01 -7.54
CA ALA A 270 -13.65 11.48 -6.22
C ALA A 270 -12.20 11.96 -6.22
N ILE A 271 -11.30 11.27 -6.94
CA ILE A 271 -9.89 11.68 -7.10
C ILE A 271 -9.79 13.08 -7.73
N LYS A 272 -10.65 13.40 -8.72
CA LYS A 272 -10.70 14.75 -9.33
C LYS A 272 -11.14 15.86 -8.36
N PHE A 273 -11.71 15.48 -7.21
CA PHE A 273 -12.10 16.38 -6.12
C PHE A 273 -11.22 16.18 -4.88
N ASN A 274 -10.00 15.65 -5.05
CA ASN A 274 -9.01 15.40 -3.99
C ASN A 274 -9.56 14.52 -2.85
N GLN A 275 -10.42 13.56 -3.17
CA GLN A 275 -10.89 12.55 -2.23
C GLN A 275 -10.53 11.15 -2.70
N VAL A 276 -10.03 10.33 -1.79
CA VAL A 276 -9.80 8.89 -2.04
C VAL A 276 -11.00 8.14 -1.46
N TRP A 277 -11.86 7.63 -2.34
CA TRP A 277 -13.02 6.85 -1.94
C TRP A 277 -12.73 5.36 -1.97
N ASP A 278 -13.12 4.67 -0.91
CA ASP A 278 -13.07 3.21 -0.83
C ASP A 278 -14.49 2.64 -0.78
N PHE A 279 -14.63 1.36 -1.10
CA PHE A 279 -15.90 0.66 -1.06
C PHE A 279 -15.79 -0.68 -0.33
N CYS A 280 -16.90 -1.12 0.26
CA CYS A 280 -17.01 -2.49 0.74
C CYS A 280 -18.20 -3.17 0.08
N VAL A 281 -18.08 -4.49 -0.08
CA VAL A 281 -19.19 -5.36 -0.47
C VAL A 281 -19.61 -6.11 0.79
N THR A 282 -20.89 -6.08 1.10
CA THR A 282 -21.38 -6.72 2.32
C THR A 282 -21.78 -8.16 2.08
N ALA A 283 -21.57 -9.03 3.06
CA ALA A 283 -22.15 -10.37 3.07
C ALA A 283 -23.69 -10.32 3.10
N SER A 284 -24.34 -11.39 2.63
CA SER A 284 -25.81 -11.51 2.63
C SER A 284 -26.42 -11.58 4.04
N THR A 285 -25.65 -12.05 5.02
CA THR A 285 -25.99 -12.04 6.45
C THR A 285 -24.93 -11.26 7.22
N ASN A 286 -25.35 -10.44 8.19
CA ASN A 286 -24.45 -9.56 8.95
C ASN A 286 -23.64 -8.63 8.04
N ALA A 287 -24.37 -7.98 7.13
CA ALA A 287 -23.83 -7.15 6.07
C ALA A 287 -22.80 -6.11 6.56
N PHE A 288 -22.91 -5.64 7.80
CA PHE A 288 -22.09 -4.57 8.34
C PHE A 288 -20.86 -5.02 9.13
N ASP A 289 -20.60 -6.32 9.27
CA ASP A 289 -19.43 -6.80 10.05
C ASP A 289 -18.11 -6.31 9.43
N GLU A 290 -18.03 -6.26 8.09
CA GLU A 290 -16.85 -5.79 7.35
C GLU A 290 -16.87 -4.28 7.06
N TYR A 291 -17.96 -3.59 7.41
CA TYR A 291 -18.08 -2.15 7.22
C TYR A 291 -17.21 -1.40 8.24
N ASN A 292 -16.34 -0.54 7.73
CA ASN A 292 -15.37 0.22 8.50
C ASN A 292 -15.20 1.65 7.94
N GLY A 293 -16.31 2.34 7.69
CA GLY A 293 -16.30 3.74 7.26
C GLY A 293 -15.98 3.96 5.78
N GLN A 294 -16.11 2.93 4.93
CA GLN A 294 -15.97 3.09 3.48
C GLN A 294 -17.01 4.07 2.94
N ASP A 295 -16.62 4.86 1.93
CA ASP A 295 -17.45 5.93 1.36
C ASP A 295 -18.59 5.38 0.52
N ILE A 296 -18.37 4.23 -0.12
CA ILE A 296 -19.39 3.54 -0.91
C ILE A 296 -19.72 2.19 -0.25
N LEU A 297 -21.00 2.02 0.09
CA LEU A 297 -21.53 0.76 0.59
C LEU A 297 -22.25 0.03 -0.54
N PHE A 298 -21.72 -1.11 -0.95
CA PHE A 298 -22.34 -1.95 -1.98
C PHE A 298 -23.02 -3.17 -1.36
N LEU A 299 -24.36 -3.12 -1.33
CA LEU A 299 -25.23 -4.17 -0.83
C LEU A 299 -25.68 -5.06 -2.01
N ASP A 300 -24.79 -5.98 -2.41
CA ASP A 300 -25.00 -6.82 -3.59
C ASP A 300 -25.89 -8.03 -3.26
N ASP A 301 -27.07 -8.13 -3.89
CA ASP A 301 -28.06 -9.20 -3.69
C ASP A 301 -28.41 -9.45 -2.21
N ILE A 302 -28.37 -8.39 -1.40
CA ILE A 302 -28.82 -8.44 -0.01
C ILE A 302 -30.32 -8.79 0.06
N ARG A 303 -30.77 -9.35 1.18
CA ARG A 303 -32.19 -9.64 1.40
C ARG A 303 -32.82 -8.55 2.27
N GLY A 304 -34.12 -8.33 2.11
CA GLY A 304 -34.85 -7.33 2.90
C GLY A 304 -34.80 -7.62 4.40
N ASP A 305 -34.86 -8.90 4.78
CA ASP A 305 -34.80 -9.40 6.16
C ASP A 305 -33.38 -9.36 6.77
N SER A 306 -32.36 -8.96 6.01
CA SER A 306 -30.98 -8.84 6.50
C SER A 306 -30.81 -7.78 7.59
N LEU A 307 -31.70 -6.77 7.65
CA LEU A 307 -31.72 -5.74 8.69
C LEU A 307 -33.13 -5.55 9.27
N THR A 308 -33.19 -4.95 10.45
CA THR A 308 -34.47 -4.50 11.03
C THR A 308 -35.04 -3.30 10.25
N VAL A 309 -36.34 -3.06 10.36
CA VAL A 309 -36.99 -1.84 9.85
C VAL A 309 -36.27 -0.57 10.30
N SER A 310 -35.95 -0.48 11.60
CA SER A 310 -35.24 0.67 12.17
C SER A 310 -33.85 0.86 11.57
N ASP A 311 -33.08 -0.23 11.42
CA ASP A 311 -31.73 -0.18 10.85
C ASP A 311 -31.76 0.24 9.37
N TRP A 312 -32.71 -0.26 8.57
CA TRP A 312 -32.89 0.21 7.18
C TRP A 312 -33.21 1.70 7.11
N LEU A 313 -34.15 2.18 7.93
CA LEU A 313 -34.53 3.60 7.95
C LEU A 313 -33.36 4.50 8.33
N LYS A 314 -32.58 4.10 9.34
CA LYS A 314 -31.36 4.80 9.79
C LYS A 314 -30.27 4.80 8.74
N LEU A 315 -30.00 3.64 8.14
CA LEU A 315 -28.96 3.48 7.13
C LEU A 315 -29.22 4.37 5.91
N LEU A 316 -30.44 4.32 5.41
CA LEU A 316 -30.84 5.01 4.18
C LEU A 316 -31.17 6.49 4.42
N ASP A 317 -31.12 6.98 5.66
CA ASP A 317 -31.45 8.38 5.93
C ASP A 317 -30.49 9.34 5.20
N PRO A 318 -30.99 10.24 4.34
CA PRO A 318 -30.14 11.12 3.55
C PRO A 318 -29.40 12.19 4.36
N TYR A 319 -29.90 12.53 5.55
CA TYR A 319 -29.45 13.68 6.32
C TYR A 319 -28.93 13.33 7.71
N MET A 320 -29.03 12.07 8.13
CA MET A 320 -28.51 11.61 9.41
C MET A 320 -27.66 10.34 9.25
N ILE A 321 -26.61 10.25 10.05
CA ILE A 321 -25.85 9.01 10.26
C ILE A 321 -26.14 8.54 11.68
N SER A 322 -26.62 7.32 11.80
CA SER A 322 -26.92 6.68 13.08
C SER A 322 -26.13 5.37 13.21
N PRO A 323 -25.89 4.90 14.45
CA PRO A 323 -25.42 3.54 14.68
C PRO A 323 -26.41 2.52 14.13
N ILE A 324 -25.88 1.48 13.49
CA ILE A 324 -26.58 0.33 12.91
C ILE A 324 -26.06 -0.93 13.61
N SER A 325 -26.97 -1.86 13.87
CA SER A 325 -26.67 -3.14 14.51
C SER A 325 -25.67 -3.98 13.69
N ALA A 326 -24.63 -4.50 14.34
CA ALA A 326 -23.69 -5.49 13.79
C ALA A 326 -23.25 -6.48 14.90
N ARG A 327 -22.63 -7.61 14.54
CA ARG A 327 -22.43 -8.73 15.49
C ARG A 327 -21.58 -8.39 16.70
N TYR A 328 -20.48 -7.68 16.47
CA TYR A 328 -19.48 -7.43 17.52
C TYR A 328 -19.71 -6.08 18.20
N HIS A 329 -19.85 -5.02 17.39
CA HIS A 329 -20.15 -3.67 17.86
C HIS A 329 -20.97 -2.95 16.79
N ASN A 330 -21.88 -2.08 17.23
CA ASN A 330 -22.64 -1.23 16.31
C ASN A 330 -21.70 -0.42 15.42
N LYS A 331 -22.04 -0.29 14.14
CA LYS A 331 -21.27 0.48 13.16
C LYS A 331 -22.01 1.76 12.80
N LEU A 332 -21.28 2.86 12.62
CA LEU A 332 -21.87 4.08 12.06
C LEU A 332 -22.12 3.86 10.57
N GLY A 333 -23.36 3.92 10.10
CA GLY A 333 -23.71 3.79 8.67
C GLY A 333 -23.29 5.01 7.84
N SER A 334 -22.00 5.35 7.87
CA SER A 334 -21.43 6.61 7.42
C SER A 334 -21.08 6.64 5.92
N ALA A 335 -21.62 5.72 5.14
CA ALA A 335 -21.41 5.70 3.70
C ALA A 335 -22.02 6.95 3.05
N LYS A 336 -21.31 7.54 2.10
CA LYS A 336 -21.74 8.68 1.30
C LYS A 336 -22.66 8.24 0.16
N VAL A 337 -22.39 7.06 -0.40
CA VAL A 337 -23.20 6.43 -1.45
C VAL A 337 -23.54 5.01 -1.04
N ILE A 338 -24.81 4.63 -1.17
CA ILE A 338 -25.29 3.27 -0.97
C ILE A 338 -25.85 2.76 -2.30
N ILE A 339 -25.35 1.61 -2.74
CA ILE A 339 -25.86 0.92 -3.93
C ILE A 339 -26.46 -0.41 -3.46
N ILE A 340 -27.73 -0.63 -3.74
CA ILE A 340 -28.44 -1.87 -3.41
C ILE A 340 -28.78 -2.56 -4.72
N THR A 341 -28.40 -3.84 -4.89
CA THR A 341 -28.90 -4.65 -5.99
C THR A 341 -29.89 -5.69 -5.47
N SER A 342 -30.96 -5.93 -6.23
CA SER A 342 -31.93 -6.98 -5.91
C SER A 342 -32.66 -7.45 -7.16
N THR A 343 -33.21 -8.66 -7.11
CA THR A 343 -34.21 -9.14 -8.07
C THR A 343 -35.61 -8.62 -7.75
N LYS A 344 -35.84 -8.12 -6.52
CA LYS A 344 -37.13 -7.62 -6.06
C LYS A 344 -37.25 -6.12 -6.29
N HIS A 345 -38.45 -5.67 -6.61
CA HIS A 345 -38.80 -4.25 -6.56
C HIS A 345 -38.71 -3.73 -5.11
N PRO A 346 -38.30 -2.47 -4.85
CA PRO A 346 -38.13 -1.92 -3.50
C PRO A 346 -39.29 -2.17 -2.54
N PHE A 347 -40.54 -2.01 -2.97
CA PHE A 347 -41.72 -2.36 -2.14
C PHE A 347 -41.66 -3.79 -1.62
N LYS A 348 -41.56 -4.77 -2.53
CA LYS A 348 -41.46 -6.20 -2.18
C LYS A 348 -40.17 -6.52 -1.43
N PHE A 349 -39.11 -5.74 -1.62
CA PHE A 349 -37.87 -5.89 -0.86
C PHE A 349 -38.10 -5.52 0.61
N PHE A 350 -38.59 -4.31 0.90
CA PHE A 350 -38.77 -3.80 2.27
C PHE A 350 -39.98 -4.41 2.99
N GLU A 351 -40.97 -4.95 2.28
CA GLU A 351 -42.01 -5.80 2.88
C GLU A 351 -41.46 -7.03 3.61
N ASN A 352 -40.25 -7.46 3.26
CA ASN A 352 -39.59 -8.57 3.93
C ASN A 352 -38.63 -8.08 5.03
N ALA A 353 -38.60 -6.79 5.36
CA ALA A 353 -37.73 -6.27 6.42
C ALA A 353 -38.07 -6.89 7.78
N LYS A 354 -37.03 -7.17 8.59
CA LYS A 354 -37.22 -7.84 9.87
C LYS A 354 -37.98 -6.92 10.84
N GLY A 355 -39.11 -7.41 11.36
CA GLY A 355 -39.95 -6.68 12.31
C GLY A 355 -40.92 -5.68 11.67
N ILE A 356 -41.21 -5.80 10.37
CA ILE A 356 -42.19 -4.97 9.67
C ILE A 356 -43.62 -5.25 10.16
N VAL A 357 -44.26 -4.23 10.75
CA VAL A 357 -45.68 -4.24 11.16
C VAL A 357 -46.23 -2.83 11.00
N GLY A 358 -47.21 -2.63 10.11
CA GLY A 358 -47.91 -1.35 9.92
C GLY A 358 -47.06 -0.17 9.43
N GLU A 359 -45.81 -0.41 9.02
CA GLU A 359 -44.90 0.65 8.56
C GLU A 359 -45.25 1.12 7.14
N ASP A 360 -45.24 2.45 6.94
CA ASP A 360 -45.40 3.05 5.61
C ASP A 360 -44.16 2.77 4.74
N LEU A 361 -44.29 1.87 3.76
CA LEU A 361 -43.19 1.53 2.86
C LEU A 361 -42.64 2.74 2.08
N GLY A 362 -43.45 3.78 1.91
CA GLY A 362 -43.04 5.07 1.32
C GLY A 362 -41.88 5.74 2.08
N GLN A 363 -41.69 5.42 3.37
CA GLN A 363 -40.54 5.85 4.17
C GLN A 363 -39.20 5.35 3.62
N PHE A 364 -39.16 4.15 3.06
CA PHE A 364 -37.97 3.62 2.39
C PHE A 364 -37.85 4.22 0.98
N ILE A 365 -38.97 4.31 0.25
CA ILE A 365 -38.98 4.80 -1.14
C ILE A 365 -38.45 6.23 -1.23
N ARG A 366 -38.89 7.12 -0.35
CA ARG A 366 -38.44 8.53 -0.34
C ARG A 366 -36.95 8.72 -0.04
N ARG A 367 -36.28 7.69 0.48
CA ARG A 367 -34.83 7.68 0.80
C ARG A 367 -33.97 7.19 -0.37
N ILE A 368 -34.58 6.67 -1.44
CA ILE A 368 -33.90 6.23 -2.65
C ILE A 368 -33.86 7.40 -3.64
N ASP A 369 -32.67 7.82 -4.08
CA ASP A 369 -32.56 8.85 -5.14
C ASP A 369 -33.04 8.30 -6.49
N TYR A 370 -32.67 7.06 -6.81
CA TYR A 370 -33.06 6.41 -8.07
C TYR A 370 -33.34 4.92 -7.91
N LEU A 371 -34.42 4.46 -8.55
CA LEU A 371 -34.64 3.07 -8.91
C LEU A 371 -34.22 2.87 -10.38
N LEU A 372 -33.17 2.09 -10.59
CA LEU A 372 -32.76 1.61 -11.90
C LEU A 372 -33.29 0.18 -12.11
N THR A 373 -34.18 0.00 -13.07
CA THR A 373 -34.65 -1.33 -13.50
C THR A 373 -33.93 -1.73 -14.79
N ILE A 374 -33.40 -2.97 -14.82
CA ILE A 374 -32.72 -3.55 -15.98
C ILE A 374 -33.48 -4.81 -16.41
N ASP A 375 -34.12 -4.73 -17.58
CA ASP A 375 -35.01 -5.76 -18.16
C ASP A 375 -34.84 -5.86 -19.68
N GLY A 376 -33.59 -5.81 -20.14
CA GLY A 376 -33.24 -5.64 -21.57
C GLY A 376 -33.13 -4.17 -21.97
N SER A 377 -33.71 -3.26 -21.19
CA SER A 377 -33.53 -1.81 -21.29
C SER A 377 -33.07 -1.22 -19.95
N PHE A 378 -32.66 0.05 -19.93
CA PHE A 378 -32.28 0.74 -18.69
C PHE A 378 -33.33 1.78 -18.34
N ASN A 379 -34.14 1.47 -17.33
CA ASN A 379 -35.30 2.25 -16.93
C ASN A 379 -35.06 2.93 -15.59
N LEU A 380 -35.10 4.26 -15.57
CA LEU A 380 -34.83 5.05 -14.37
C LEU A 380 -36.12 5.67 -13.81
N SER A 381 -36.34 5.52 -12.50
CA SER A 381 -37.49 6.10 -11.79
C SER A 381 -37.02 6.86 -10.55
N THR A 382 -37.78 7.86 -10.13
CA THR A 382 -37.50 8.72 -8.97
C THR A 382 -38.66 8.68 -7.98
N PRO A 383 -38.44 8.82 -6.66
CA PRO A 383 -39.54 8.84 -5.70
C PRO A 383 -40.43 10.08 -5.88
N GLN A 384 -41.74 9.90 -5.72
CA GLN A 384 -42.76 10.94 -5.79
C GLN A 384 -43.70 10.82 -4.60
N LYS A 385 -44.03 11.96 -3.97
CA LYS A 385 -45.01 12.03 -2.88
C LYS A 385 -46.42 11.86 -3.45
N LEU A 386 -47.23 11.04 -2.80
CA LEU A 386 -48.64 10.84 -3.18
C LEU A 386 -49.51 11.91 -2.50
N ASN A 387 -50.37 12.58 -3.29
CA ASN A 387 -51.12 13.76 -2.83
C ASN A 387 -52.43 13.45 -2.09
N ASN A 388 -52.92 12.20 -2.09
CA ASN A 388 -54.11 11.77 -1.34
C ASN A 388 -53.97 10.32 -0.86
N SER A 389 -54.55 10.05 0.31
CA SER A 389 -54.40 8.84 1.12
C SER A 389 -54.58 7.51 0.37
N SER A 390 -53.64 6.58 0.61
CA SER A 390 -53.85 5.14 0.60
C SER A 390 -54.00 4.44 -0.76
N ILE A 391 -52.88 4.15 -1.45
CA ILE A 391 -52.85 2.92 -2.26
C ILE A 391 -52.79 1.77 -1.25
N THR A 392 -53.92 1.07 -1.06
CA THR A 392 -53.97 -0.15 -0.26
C THR A 392 -53.40 -1.29 -1.08
N HIS A 393 -52.13 -1.58 -0.85
CA HIS A 393 -51.54 -2.80 -1.37
C HIS A 393 -52.05 -4.00 -0.55
N ARG A 394 -52.92 -4.84 -1.14
CA ARG A 394 -53.34 -6.11 -0.51
C ARG A 394 -52.18 -7.10 -0.55
N TYR A 395 -51.35 -7.13 0.48
CA TYR A 395 -50.31 -8.17 0.63
C TYR A 395 -50.32 -8.72 2.05
N LYS A 396 -50.41 -10.07 2.14
CA LYS A 396 -50.33 -11.05 3.25
C LYS A 396 -50.51 -10.65 4.74
N SER A 397 -50.22 -9.43 5.15
CA SER A 397 -50.59 -8.81 6.42
C SER A 397 -52.06 -8.34 6.37
N LEU A 398 -52.81 -8.56 7.44
CA LEU A 398 -54.23 -8.21 7.57
C LEU A 398 -54.51 -6.69 7.65
N GLU A 399 -53.49 -5.83 7.54
CA GLU A 399 -53.68 -4.37 7.52
C GLU A 399 -53.25 -3.73 6.19
N PRO A 400 -54.02 -2.76 5.66
CA PRO A 400 -53.64 -2.03 4.47
C PRO A 400 -52.38 -1.18 4.73
N ASN A 401 -51.25 -1.58 4.14
CA ASN A 401 -50.06 -0.74 4.10
C ASN A 401 -50.35 0.50 3.26
N THR A 402 -50.62 1.63 3.91
CA THR A 402 -50.67 2.93 3.25
C THR A 402 -49.26 3.32 2.81
N THR A 403 -49.11 3.83 1.59
CA THR A 403 -47.81 4.28 1.06
C THR A 403 -47.84 5.79 0.84
N SER A 404 -46.89 6.52 1.43
CA SER A 404 -46.78 7.97 1.25
C SER A 404 -46.05 8.37 -0.03
N HIS A 405 -45.26 7.46 -0.59
CA HIS A 405 -44.42 7.68 -1.78
C HIS A 405 -44.46 6.48 -2.72
N SER A 406 -44.41 6.76 -4.02
CA SER A 406 -44.23 5.78 -5.09
C SER A 406 -43.04 6.18 -5.97
N PHE A 407 -42.73 5.36 -6.97
CA PHE A 407 -41.79 5.77 -8.03
C PHE A 407 -42.55 6.39 -9.20
N SER A 408 -41.92 7.37 -9.83
CA SER A 408 -42.35 7.96 -11.10
C SER A 408 -42.46 6.90 -12.20
N GLN A 409 -43.12 7.24 -13.31
CA GLN A 409 -43.10 6.40 -14.50
C GLN A 409 -41.65 6.15 -14.95
N PRO A 410 -41.31 4.92 -15.39
CA PRO A 410 -39.97 4.60 -15.82
C PRO A 410 -39.57 5.41 -17.05
N ASN A 411 -38.39 6.04 -17.00
CA ASN A 411 -37.80 6.73 -18.13
C ASN A 411 -36.68 5.87 -18.73
N GLN A 412 -36.89 5.36 -19.94
CA GLN A 412 -35.91 4.53 -20.64
C GLN A 412 -34.76 5.40 -21.16
N GLN A 413 -33.53 4.98 -20.88
CA GLN A 413 -32.32 5.68 -21.29
C GLN A 413 -31.25 4.70 -21.78
N SER A 414 -30.22 5.22 -22.44
CA SER A 414 -29.03 4.41 -22.74
C SER A 414 -28.23 4.15 -21.47
N ARG A 415 -27.46 3.05 -21.46
CA ARG A 415 -26.58 2.69 -20.33
C ARG A 415 -25.64 3.83 -19.93
N ASN A 416 -25.06 4.53 -20.90
CA ASN A 416 -24.12 5.62 -20.64
C ASN A 416 -24.83 6.86 -20.08
N ALA A 417 -26.03 7.18 -20.58
CA ALA A 417 -26.83 8.28 -20.05
C ALA A 417 -27.23 8.04 -18.60
N VAL A 418 -27.62 6.80 -18.24
CA VAL A 418 -27.91 6.43 -16.85
C VAL A 418 -26.67 6.61 -15.97
N LEU A 419 -25.52 6.06 -16.37
CA LEU A 419 -24.28 6.19 -15.57
C LEU A 419 -23.89 7.66 -15.37
N ASP A 420 -23.96 8.48 -16.42
CA ASP A 420 -23.69 9.91 -16.36
C ASP A 420 -24.65 10.63 -15.39
N LEU A 421 -25.94 10.33 -15.45
CA LEU A 421 -26.95 10.92 -14.55
C LEU A 421 -26.73 10.53 -13.08
N LEU A 422 -26.37 9.27 -12.81
CA LEU A 422 -26.05 8.79 -11.47
C LEU A 422 -24.80 9.49 -10.92
N ILE A 423 -23.74 9.61 -11.73
CA ILE A 423 -22.50 10.32 -11.37
C ILE A 423 -22.79 11.80 -11.08
N LYS A 424 -23.52 12.48 -11.98
CA LYS A 424 -23.92 13.88 -11.80
C LYS A 424 -24.73 14.09 -10.52
N THR A 425 -25.56 13.12 -10.16
CA THR A 425 -26.31 13.15 -8.89
C THR A 425 -25.41 13.02 -7.68
N VAL A 426 -24.44 12.10 -7.69
CA VAL A 426 -23.45 12.01 -6.60
C VAL A 426 -22.66 13.32 -6.47
N ILE A 427 -22.16 13.88 -7.58
CA ILE A 427 -21.43 15.17 -7.57
C ILE A 427 -22.28 16.30 -6.98
N ARG A 428 -23.57 16.35 -7.34
CA ARG A 428 -24.53 17.34 -6.83
C ARG A 428 -24.77 17.14 -5.33
N ASN A 429 -25.02 15.90 -4.90
CA ASN A 429 -25.31 15.57 -3.51
C ASN A 429 -24.09 15.77 -2.61
N MET A 430 -22.87 15.56 -3.13
CA MET A 430 -21.60 15.89 -2.47
C MET A 430 -21.27 17.38 -2.45
N GLN A 431 -22.07 18.21 -3.14
CA GLN A 431 -21.86 19.66 -3.28
C GLN A 431 -20.47 20.06 -3.78
N TRP A 432 -19.75 19.16 -4.47
CA TRP A 432 -18.35 19.38 -4.83
C TRP A 432 -18.14 20.62 -5.72
N LYS A 433 -19.09 20.95 -6.59
CA LYS A 433 -19.03 22.18 -7.41
C LYS A 433 -19.13 23.46 -6.57
N LYS A 434 -19.90 23.46 -5.48
CA LYS A 434 -19.98 24.61 -4.56
C LYS A 434 -18.71 24.72 -3.71
N GLN A 435 -18.18 23.58 -3.26
CA GLN A 435 -16.96 23.53 -2.48
C GLN A 435 -15.74 24.02 -3.28
N GLN A 436 -15.62 23.65 -4.56
CA GLN A 436 -14.56 24.19 -5.44
C GLN A 436 -14.67 25.72 -5.61
N LYS A 437 -15.87 26.26 -5.83
CA LYS A 437 -16.07 27.71 -5.89
C LYS A 437 -15.70 28.41 -4.58
N GLY A 438 -16.11 27.86 -3.45
CA GLY A 438 -15.73 28.38 -2.13
C GLY A 438 -14.23 28.32 -1.87
N ILE A 439 -13.51 27.29 -2.33
CA ILE A 439 -12.03 27.25 -2.24
C ILE A 439 -11.40 28.31 -3.15
N ILE A 440 -11.91 28.50 -4.36
CA ILE A 440 -11.43 29.54 -5.29
C ILE A 440 -11.71 30.94 -4.71
N GLU A 441 -12.88 31.17 -4.11
CA GLU A 441 -13.27 32.42 -3.46
C GLU A 441 -12.48 32.67 -2.17
N ILE A 442 -12.25 31.64 -1.33
CA ILE A 442 -11.37 31.74 -0.14
C ILE A 442 -9.95 32.04 -0.56
N ASN A 443 -9.44 31.42 -1.63
CA ASN A 443 -8.13 31.75 -2.17
C ASN A 443 -8.13 33.19 -2.71
N GLN A 444 -9.14 33.63 -3.46
CA GLN A 444 -9.26 35.01 -3.93
C GLN A 444 -9.38 36.05 -2.79
N HIS A 445 -10.02 35.70 -1.68
CA HIS A 445 -10.11 36.54 -0.49
C HIS A 445 -8.85 36.47 0.40
N SER A 446 -8.13 35.33 0.42
CA SER A 446 -6.83 35.22 1.09
C SER A 446 -5.67 35.80 0.28
N TYR A 447 -5.90 36.13 -1.00
CA TYR A 447 -4.99 36.92 -1.84
C TYR A 447 -5.04 38.44 -1.58
N LEU A 448 -5.74 38.91 -0.56
CA LEU A 448 -5.71 40.31 -0.11
C LEU A 448 -4.90 40.57 1.18
N GLU A 449 -4.29 39.56 1.78
CA GLU A 449 -3.33 39.77 2.89
C GLU A 449 -2.06 38.94 2.72
N ASN A 450 -1.00 39.64 2.28
CA ASN A 450 0.42 39.42 2.54
C ASN A 450 0.97 37.98 2.61
N SER A 451 1.64 37.54 1.53
CA SER A 451 3.08 37.21 1.55
C SER A 451 3.56 36.49 0.28
N THR A 452 3.65 37.18 -0.87
CA THR A 452 4.38 36.62 -2.04
C THR A 452 5.06 37.68 -2.91
N LYS A 453 5.21 38.91 -2.40
CA LYS A 453 6.00 39.98 -3.04
C LYS A 453 7.52 39.80 -2.93
N LYS A 454 8.00 38.65 -2.40
CA LYS A 454 9.42 38.43 -2.11
C LYS A 454 10.10 37.31 -2.92
N TYR A 455 9.35 36.56 -3.76
CA TYR A 455 9.90 35.47 -4.58
C TYR A 455 9.83 35.72 -6.09
N LEU A 456 8.95 36.61 -6.54
CA LEU A 456 8.77 36.92 -7.97
C LEU A 456 9.86 37.87 -8.53
N ASN A 457 10.52 38.66 -7.68
CA ASN A 457 11.62 39.54 -8.11
C ASN A 457 12.97 38.82 -8.32
N SER A 458 13.09 37.51 -8.04
CA SER A 458 14.34 36.75 -8.19
C SER A 458 14.34 35.74 -9.33
N VAL A 459 13.22 35.54 -10.03
CA VAL A 459 13.09 34.52 -11.09
C VAL A 459 12.97 35.14 -12.49
N GLU A 460 12.48 36.39 -12.61
CA GLU A 460 12.36 37.11 -13.90
C GLU A 460 13.69 37.59 -14.52
N GLN A 461 14.85 37.32 -13.90
CA GLN A 461 16.17 37.67 -14.48
C GLN A 461 16.98 36.47 -15.02
N LYS A 462 16.43 35.26 -15.10
CA LYS A 462 17.22 34.08 -15.51
C LYS A 462 16.72 33.19 -16.63
N GLU A 463 15.54 33.44 -17.23
CA GLU A 463 15.03 32.58 -18.32
C GLU A 463 14.72 33.32 -19.62
N LEU A 464 15.40 34.44 -19.85
CA LEU A 464 15.65 34.98 -21.19
C LEU A 464 16.99 34.41 -21.70
N GLN A 465 17.04 33.09 -21.91
CA GLN A 465 18.01 32.44 -22.79
C GLN A 465 17.60 30.99 -23.05
N THR A 466 17.64 30.64 -24.34
CA THR A 466 17.54 29.30 -24.96
C THR A 466 16.15 28.66 -25.10
N GLU A 467 15.52 28.95 -26.24
CA GLU A 467 14.54 28.09 -26.91
C GLU A 467 15.20 26.88 -27.62
N HIS A 468 14.32 25.94 -28.03
CA HIS A 468 14.41 24.90 -29.07
C HIS A 468 14.70 23.45 -28.63
N SER A 469 13.69 22.59 -28.67
CA SER A 469 13.39 21.78 -29.88
C SER A 469 12.18 20.84 -29.67
N ASP A 470 11.46 20.61 -30.78
CA ASP A 470 10.17 19.94 -30.92
C ASP A 470 10.16 18.42 -30.65
N SER A 471 9.04 17.91 -30.15
CA SER A 471 8.33 16.73 -30.73
C SER A 471 6.93 16.55 -30.13
N LYS A 472 5.92 16.46 -31.01
CA LYS A 472 4.51 16.17 -30.70
C LYS A 472 4.30 14.68 -30.41
N PRO A 473 3.26 14.33 -29.63
CA PRO A 473 2.37 13.25 -30.05
C PRO A 473 0.89 13.68 -30.10
N ASP A 474 0.21 13.07 -31.05
CA ASP A 474 -1.17 13.30 -31.46
C ASP A 474 -2.24 12.90 -30.44
N GLU A 475 -3.36 13.59 -30.63
CA GLU A 475 -4.76 13.36 -30.28
C GLU A 475 -5.18 11.94 -29.84
N ILE A 476 -6.09 11.88 -28.85
CA ILE A 476 -7.43 11.26 -28.97
C ILE A 476 -8.25 11.48 -27.67
N ILE A 477 -9.53 11.83 -27.86
CA ILE A 477 -10.68 11.99 -26.94
C ILE A 477 -10.94 13.39 -26.37
N GLU A 478 -11.40 14.26 -27.27
CA GLU A 478 -12.45 15.23 -26.99
C GLU A 478 -13.76 14.53 -26.61
N SER A 479 -14.45 15.03 -25.58
CA SER A 479 -15.92 15.21 -25.57
C SER A 479 -16.42 15.71 -24.19
N PHE A 480 -16.14 16.97 -23.86
CA PHE A 480 -16.97 17.75 -22.92
C PHE A 480 -16.97 19.23 -23.33
N PRO A 481 -17.94 19.69 -24.13
CA PRO A 481 -18.08 21.10 -24.44
C PRO A 481 -18.81 21.78 -23.28
N HIS A 482 -18.07 22.55 -22.47
CA HIS A 482 -18.50 23.79 -21.82
C HIS A 482 -17.48 24.13 -20.74
N LEU A 483 -16.53 25.00 -21.07
CA LEU A 483 -15.89 26.01 -20.21
C LEU A 483 -14.90 26.82 -21.07
N GLY A 484 -15.21 28.11 -21.25
CA GLY A 484 -14.31 29.22 -21.61
C GLY A 484 -13.27 29.02 -22.72
N LYS A 485 -13.57 29.52 -23.93
CA LYS A 485 -12.54 29.91 -24.89
C LYS A 485 -11.73 31.08 -24.32
N VAL A 486 -10.41 30.97 -24.30
CA VAL A 486 -9.51 32.14 -24.31
C VAL A 486 -8.94 32.22 -25.72
N GLU A 487 -9.42 33.18 -26.50
CA GLU A 487 -8.81 33.55 -27.77
C GLU A 487 -7.49 34.28 -27.49
N ILE A 488 -6.40 33.85 -28.15
CA ILE A 488 -5.26 34.73 -28.39
C ILE A 488 -5.10 34.89 -29.91
N SER A 489 -5.13 36.16 -30.27
CA SER A 489 -5.09 36.84 -31.56
C SER A 489 -4.25 36.19 -32.68
N LYS A 490 -4.87 36.15 -33.86
CA LYS A 490 -4.25 36.05 -35.18
C LYS A 490 -3.28 37.20 -35.44
N VAL A 491 -2.13 36.88 -36.04
CA VAL A 491 -1.41 37.79 -36.94
C VAL A 491 -1.15 37.04 -38.26
N ARG A 492 -1.80 37.53 -39.32
CA ARG A 492 -1.49 37.32 -40.75
C ARG A 492 -0.18 38.07 -41.05
N SER A 493 0.65 37.83 -42.07
CA SER A 493 0.73 36.98 -43.25
C SER A 493 2.15 37.18 -43.82
N ASN A 494 2.71 36.24 -44.57
CA ASN A 494 3.08 36.45 -45.98
C ASN A 494 3.83 35.26 -46.59
N SER A 495 3.30 34.85 -47.75
CA SER A 495 3.96 34.36 -48.97
C SER A 495 5.23 33.49 -48.84
N SER A 496 5.12 32.22 -49.19
CA SER A 496 5.46 31.66 -50.53
C SER A 496 4.95 30.23 -50.62
#